data_AF-A0A2V5UAX6-F1
#
_entry.id   AF-A0A2V5UAX6-F1
#
_cell.length_a   1.000
_cell.length_b   1.000
_cell.length_c   1.000
_cell.angle_alpha   90.00
_cell.angle_beta   90.00
_cell.angle_gamma   90.00
#
_symmetry.space_group_name_H-M   'P 1'
#
loop_
_entity.id
_entity.type
_entity.pdbx_description
1 polymer ?
#
loop_
_entity_poly.entity_id
_entity_poly.type
_entity_poly.pdbx_seq_one_letter_code
_entity_poly.pdbx_strand_id
1 'polypeptide(L)'
;MNSERLVVILILFMLGPKATLVAQKCPICDSALGVHQYRVRDQFADEEKLICGQCMLLKERCFLCGLPVKNGLTRLRDGRVFCARDVNEVVLSDDEAKCICSGTKNALGRIFSRFLTFPDTNVVISMVDRVHMDGLFESAGFDRQCPSVFGYVKSRIVEDEKWEHPISIWNAVPKARRTATCAHELTQCWLKENLSPDRDPDRDAIEGFCELHQCLGPVR
;
A
#
# COMPACT_ATOMS: atom_id res chain seq x y z
N MET A 1 -26.17 -60.92 -8.88
CA MET A 1 -25.71 -59.53 -9.08
C MET A 1 -26.66 -58.90 -10.08
N ASN A 2 -27.59 -58.06 -9.61
CA ASN A 2 -28.83 -57.76 -10.34
C ASN A 2 -28.57 -56.78 -11.49
N SER A 3 -29.01 -57.17 -12.70
CA SER A 3 -28.89 -56.43 -13.97
C SER A 3 -29.38 -54.98 -13.85
N GLU A 4 -30.38 -54.72 -13.01
CA GLU A 4 -30.94 -53.38 -12.78
C GLU A 4 -29.96 -52.40 -12.11
N ARG A 5 -29.07 -52.88 -11.23
CA ARG A 5 -28.06 -52.02 -10.60
C ARG A 5 -26.97 -51.60 -11.58
N LEU A 6 -26.70 -52.43 -12.59
CA LEU A 6 -25.71 -52.14 -13.63
C LEU A 6 -26.19 -51.01 -14.56
N VAL A 7 -27.49 -51.02 -14.89
CA VAL A 7 -28.11 -50.00 -15.75
C VAL A 7 -28.13 -48.63 -15.06
N VAL A 8 -28.44 -48.58 -13.75
CA VAL A 8 -28.45 -47.32 -12.99
C VAL A 8 -27.04 -46.70 -12.87
N ILE A 9 -26.01 -47.52 -12.68
CA ILE A 9 -24.61 -47.04 -12.65
C ILE A 9 -24.17 -46.51 -14.02
N LEU A 10 -24.57 -47.16 -15.12
CA LEU A 10 -24.28 -46.73 -16.49
C LEU A 10 -24.96 -45.40 -16.86
N ILE A 11 -26.20 -45.17 -16.41
CA ILE A 11 -26.91 -43.91 -16.65
C ILE A 11 -26.27 -42.75 -15.86
N LEU A 12 -25.82 -42.99 -14.62
CA LEU A 12 -25.11 -42.00 -13.81
C LEU A 12 -23.73 -41.61 -14.39
N PHE A 13 -23.04 -42.54 -15.06
CA PHE A 13 -21.78 -42.22 -15.75
C PHE A 13 -21.98 -41.40 -17.03
N MET A 14 -23.10 -41.58 -17.74
CA MET A 14 -23.43 -40.81 -18.96
C MET A 14 -23.90 -39.38 -18.67
N LEU A 15 -24.33 -39.10 -17.43
CA LEU A 15 -24.70 -37.78 -16.92
C LEU A 15 -23.56 -37.10 -16.14
N GLY A 16 -22.32 -37.55 -16.32
CA GLY A 16 -21.15 -36.94 -15.70
C GLY A 16 -21.05 -35.43 -16.02
N PRO A 17 -20.58 -34.60 -15.07
CA PRO A 17 -20.50 -33.16 -15.28
C PRO A 17 -19.60 -32.88 -16.48
N LYS A 18 -20.16 -32.20 -17.49
CA LYS A 18 -19.35 -31.66 -18.59
C LYS A 18 -18.42 -30.62 -17.97
N ALA A 19 -17.17 -31.00 -17.74
CA ALA A 19 -16.13 -30.06 -17.37
C ALA A 19 -15.94 -29.11 -18.56
N THR A 20 -16.56 -27.93 -18.46
CA THR A 20 -16.33 -26.85 -19.42
C THR A 20 -14.89 -26.40 -19.21
N LEU A 21 -14.00 -26.81 -20.12
CA LEU A 21 -12.62 -26.33 -20.13
C LEU A 21 -12.68 -24.85 -20.55
N VAL A 22 -12.80 -23.95 -19.59
CA VAL A 22 -12.76 -22.51 -19.86
C VAL A 22 -11.34 -22.21 -20.33
N ALA A 23 -11.19 -21.89 -21.62
CA ALA A 23 -9.92 -21.46 -22.17
C ALA A 23 -9.45 -20.24 -21.38
N GLN A 24 -8.30 -20.37 -20.71
CA GLN A 24 -7.74 -19.27 -19.93
C GLN A 24 -7.36 -18.13 -20.88
N LYS A 25 -7.82 -16.93 -20.54
CA LYS A 25 -7.51 -15.69 -21.26
C LYS A 25 -6.37 -14.96 -20.57
N CYS A 26 -5.55 -14.27 -21.36
CA CYS A 26 -4.54 -13.37 -20.84
C CYS A 26 -5.23 -12.19 -20.12
N PRO A 27 -4.96 -11.94 -18.82
CA PRO A 27 -5.62 -10.87 -18.07
C PRO A 27 -5.21 -9.45 -18.52
N ILE A 28 -4.21 -9.32 -19.40
CA ILE A 28 -3.69 -8.04 -19.89
C ILE A 28 -4.34 -7.63 -21.23
N CYS A 29 -4.71 -8.60 -22.07
CA CYS A 29 -5.20 -8.33 -23.43
C CYS A 29 -6.44 -9.13 -23.83
N ASP A 30 -7.00 -9.93 -22.91
CA ASP A 30 -8.19 -10.78 -23.08
C ASP A 30 -8.14 -11.81 -24.22
N SER A 31 -6.98 -11.98 -24.85
CA SER A 31 -6.75 -12.98 -25.89
C SER A 31 -6.55 -14.35 -25.27
N ALA A 32 -6.92 -15.42 -26.00
CA ALA A 32 -6.65 -16.78 -25.56
C ALA A 32 -5.14 -16.99 -25.32
N LEU A 33 -4.78 -17.73 -24.27
CA LEU A 33 -3.38 -18.09 -24.04
C LEU A 33 -2.90 -19.06 -25.12
N GLY A 34 -1.82 -18.68 -25.81
CA GLY A 34 -1.15 -19.52 -26.80
C GLY A 34 -0.08 -20.42 -26.17
N VAL A 35 0.76 -21.01 -27.03
CA VAL A 35 1.86 -21.91 -26.62
C VAL A 35 2.85 -21.24 -25.67
N HIS A 36 3.15 -19.95 -25.88
CA HIS A 36 4.04 -19.18 -25.02
C HIS A 36 3.24 -18.40 -23.96
N GLN A 37 3.27 -18.93 -22.75
CA GLN A 37 2.67 -18.31 -21.56
C GLN A 37 3.70 -18.20 -20.43
N TYR A 38 3.59 -17.13 -19.66
CA TYR A 38 4.48 -16.82 -18.55
C TYR A 38 3.66 -16.70 -17.28
N ARG A 39 4.20 -17.22 -16.18
CA ARG A 39 3.62 -17.04 -14.86
C ARG A 39 4.23 -15.80 -14.21
N VAL A 40 3.37 -14.88 -13.79
CA VAL A 40 3.77 -13.63 -13.14
C VAL A 40 2.90 -13.42 -11.92
N ARG A 41 3.52 -13.06 -10.80
CA ARG A 41 2.81 -12.73 -9.57
C ARG A 41 2.20 -11.34 -9.68
N ASP A 42 0.89 -11.26 -9.48
CA ASP A 42 0.20 -10.02 -9.16
C ASP A 42 0.53 -9.68 -7.71
N GLN A 43 1.39 -8.68 -7.51
CA GLN A 43 1.89 -8.29 -6.18
C GLN A 43 0.82 -7.62 -5.32
N PHE A 44 -0.26 -7.12 -5.93
CA PHE A 44 -1.31 -6.42 -5.22
C PHE A 44 -2.40 -7.39 -4.74
N ALA A 45 -2.85 -8.29 -5.61
CA ALA A 45 -3.82 -9.33 -5.26
C ALA A 45 -3.17 -10.54 -4.55
N ASP A 46 -1.85 -10.64 -4.60
CA ASP A 46 -1.06 -11.79 -4.15
C ASP A 46 -1.41 -13.11 -4.86
N GLU A 47 -1.61 -13.04 -6.18
CA GLU A 47 -2.04 -14.17 -6.99
C GLU A 47 -1.11 -14.41 -8.19
N GLU A 48 -0.85 -15.68 -8.52
CA GLU A 48 -0.13 -16.03 -9.74
C GLU A 48 -1.07 -15.93 -10.95
N LYS A 49 -0.65 -15.20 -11.99
CA LYS A 49 -1.39 -15.04 -13.25
C LYS A 49 -0.61 -15.62 -14.41
N LEU A 50 -1.31 -16.22 -15.38
CA LEU A 50 -0.74 -16.62 -16.65
C LEU A 50 -0.96 -15.53 -17.70
N ILE A 51 0.11 -15.03 -18.29
CA ILE A 51 0.09 -13.98 -19.31
C ILE A 51 0.66 -14.50 -20.63
N CYS A 52 0.17 -13.97 -21.76
CA CYS A 52 0.71 -14.33 -23.07
C CYS A 52 2.10 -13.73 -23.30
N GLY A 53 2.91 -14.38 -24.15
CA GLY A 53 4.26 -13.90 -24.47
C GLY A 53 4.32 -12.46 -25.00
N GLN A 54 3.34 -12.04 -25.80
CA GLN A 54 3.27 -10.66 -26.29
C GLN A 54 3.13 -9.64 -25.16
N CYS A 55 2.31 -9.92 -24.14
CA CYS A 55 2.14 -9.02 -23.01
C CYS A 55 3.36 -9.02 -22.09
N MET A 56 4.06 -10.15 -21.97
CA MET A 56 5.30 -10.21 -21.19
C MET A 56 6.40 -9.30 -21.76
N LEU A 57 6.41 -9.07 -23.07
CA LEU A 57 7.39 -8.21 -23.75
C LEU A 57 7.10 -6.70 -23.65
N LEU A 58 5.94 -6.30 -23.12
CA LEU A 58 5.66 -4.88 -22.89
C LEU A 58 6.72 -4.32 -21.94
N LYS A 59 7.07 -3.03 -22.08
CA LYS A 59 8.06 -2.38 -21.20
C LYS A 59 7.45 -1.87 -19.91
N GLU A 60 6.24 -1.31 -20.02
CA GLU A 60 5.56 -0.69 -18.88
C GLU A 60 5.05 -1.75 -17.91
N ARG A 61 5.24 -1.48 -16.62
CA ARG A 61 4.79 -2.34 -15.52
C ARG A 61 4.01 -1.47 -14.54
N CYS A 62 2.88 -1.98 -14.06
CA CYS A 62 2.15 -1.31 -13.01
C CYS A 62 2.99 -1.31 -11.73
N PHE A 63 3.10 -0.15 -11.09
CA PHE A 63 3.84 0.04 -9.87
C PHE A 63 3.24 -0.73 -8.67
N LEU A 64 1.92 -0.98 -8.69
CA LEU A 64 1.23 -1.64 -7.59
C LEU A 64 1.24 -3.18 -7.74
N CYS A 65 0.69 -3.72 -8.84
CA CYS A 65 0.65 -5.17 -9.05
C CYS A 65 1.89 -5.78 -9.73
N GLY A 66 2.76 -4.97 -10.33
CA GLY A 66 3.91 -5.46 -11.10
C GLY A 66 3.56 -6.05 -12.48
N LEU A 67 2.27 -6.12 -12.86
CA LEU A 67 1.85 -6.70 -14.14
C LEU A 67 2.15 -5.76 -15.33
N PRO A 68 2.36 -6.30 -16.54
CA PRO A 68 2.51 -5.50 -17.75
C PRO A 68 1.26 -4.66 -18.06
N VAL A 69 1.46 -3.43 -18.56
CA VAL A 69 0.33 -2.54 -18.90
C VAL A 69 0.29 -2.30 -20.41
N LYS A 70 -0.83 -2.70 -21.03
CA LYS A 70 -1.06 -2.51 -22.48
C LYS A 70 -1.85 -1.24 -22.80
N ASN A 71 -2.98 -1.05 -22.13
CA ASN A 71 -3.94 0.04 -22.36
C ASN A 71 -4.36 0.68 -21.04
N GLY A 72 -4.88 1.90 -21.09
CA GLY A 72 -5.45 2.58 -19.92
C GLY A 72 -4.43 2.85 -18.81
N LEU A 73 -3.19 3.17 -19.19
CA LEU A 73 -2.14 3.47 -18.22
C LEU A 73 -2.28 4.89 -17.68
N THR A 74 -2.01 5.06 -16.40
CA THR A 74 -1.84 6.37 -15.76
C THR A 74 -0.38 6.52 -15.39
N ARG A 75 0.30 7.55 -15.91
CA ARG A 75 1.69 7.86 -15.59
C ARG A 75 1.77 9.08 -14.69
N LEU A 76 2.54 8.95 -13.60
CA LEU A 76 2.85 10.05 -12.71
C LEU A 76 4.10 10.81 -13.17
N ARG A 77 4.28 12.02 -12.63
CA ARG A 77 5.44 12.87 -12.93
C ARG A 77 6.78 12.24 -12.54
N ASP A 78 6.78 11.39 -11.51
CA ASP A 78 7.94 10.61 -11.07
C ASP A 78 8.20 9.34 -11.88
N GLY A 79 7.47 9.15 -12.99
CA GLY A 79 7.65 8.03 -13.90
C GLY A 79 6.90 6.76 -13.52
N ARG A 80 6.31 6.65 -12.33
CA ARG A 80 5.49 5.50 -11.94
C ARG A 80 4.28 5.35 -12.87
N VAL A 81 3.92 4.10 -13.14
CA VAL A 81 2.79 3.74 -14.01
C VAL A 81 1.79 2.90 -13.24
N PHE A 82 0.51 3.17 -13.40
CA PHE A 82 -0.59 2.37 -12.85
C PHE A 82 -1.42 1.79 -14.00
N CYS A 83 -1.87 0.54 -13.85
CA CYS A 83 -2.86 -0.02 -14.76
C CYS A 83 -4.25 0.53 -14.43
N ALA A 84 -5.18 0.42 -15.37
CA ALA A 84 -6.55 0.92 -15.22
C ALA A 84 -7.29 0.31 -14.01
N ARG A 85 -6.90 -0.88 -13.56
CA ARG A 85 -7.44 -1.52 -12.35
C ARG A 85 -6.93 -0.82 -11.09
N ASP A 86 -5.61 -0.81 -10.93
CA ASP A 86 -4.95 -0.42 -9.67
C ASP A 86 -4.91 1.09 -9.44
N VAL A 87 -5.10 1.91 -10.48
CA VAL A 87 -5.13 3.38 -10.33
C VAL A 87 -6.26 3.84 -9.40
N ASN A 88 -7.36 3.09 -9.31
CA ASN A 88 -8.49 3.40 -8.45
C ASN A 88 -8.25 3.02 -6.98
N GLU A 89 -7.21 2.22 -6.71
CA GLU A 89 -6.86 1.78 -5.36
C GLU A 89 -5.89 2.75 -4.67
N VAL A 90 -5.36 3.74 -5.41
CA VAL A 90 -4.37 4.69 -4.90
C VAL A 90 -4.92 6.10 -4.76
N VAL A 91 -4.43 6.80 -3.73
CA VAL A 91 -4.84 8.18 -3.45
C VAL A 91 -3.95 9.14 -4.24
N LEU A 92 -4.53 9.81 -5.24
CA LEU A 92 -3.83 10.73 -6.14
C LEU A 92 -3.99 12.21 -5.77
N SER A 93 -5.02 12.55 -5.01
CA SER A 93 -5.31 13.94 -4.61
C SER A 93 -4.62 14.29 -3.29
N ASP A 94 -4.01 15.47 -3.24
CA ASP A 94 -3.42 16.03 -2.01
C ASP A 94 -4.50 16.39 -0.98
N ASP A 95 -5.69 16.77 -1.40
CA ASP A 95 -6.78 17.09 -0.48
C ASP A 95 -7.35 15.81 0.14
N GLU A 96 -7.52 14.76 -0.66
CA GLU A 96 -7.91 13.43 -0.17
C GLU A 96 -6.85 12.88 0.79
N ALA A 97 -5.57 13.06 0.45
CA ALA A 97 -4.45 12.69 1.31
C ALA A 97 -4.54 13.32 2.71
N LYS A 98 -4.71 14.65 2.75
CA LYS A 98 -4.82 15.42 3.98
C LYS A 98 -6.06 15.03 4.76
N CYS A 99 -7.17 14.78 4.07
CA CYS A 99 -8.40 14.30 4.70
C CYS A 99 -8.18 12.93 5.38
N ILE A 100 -7.52 11.98 4.73
CA ILE A 100 -7.20 10.67 5.30
C ILE A 100 -6.30 10.80 6.53
N CYS A 101 -5.23 11.60 6.48
CA CYS A 101 -4.36 11.75 7.64
C CYS A 101 -5.06 12.48 8.81
N SER A 102 -5.86 13.51 8.52
CA SER A 102 -6.67 14.18 9.54
C SER A 102 -7.68 13.22 10.18
N GLY A 103 -8.35 12.40 9.36
CA GLY A 103 -9.23 11.32 9.84
C GLY A 103 -8.49 10.30 10.71
N THR A 104 -7.28 9.90 10.31
CA THR A 104 -6.40 9.02 11.09
C THR A 104 -6.07 9.62 12.45
N LYS A 105 -5.67 10.90 12.49
CA LYS A 105 -5.39 11.61 13.74
C LYS A 105 -6.59 11.59 14.69
N ASN A 106 -7.79 11.90 14.17
CA ASN A 106 -9.02 11.89 14.95
C ASN A 106 -9.36 10.49 15.47
N ALA A 107 -9.13 9.45 14.67
CA ALA A 107 -9.35 8.07 15.09
C ALA A 107 -8.37 7.64 16.19
N LEU A 108 -7.08 7.94 16.04
CA LEU A 108 -6.06 7.69 17.07
C LEU A 108 -6.39 8.44 18.36
N GLY A 109 -6.73 9.73 18.27
CA GLY A 109 -7.15 10.54 19.41
C GLY A 109 -8.36 9.96 20.14
N ARG A 110 -9.30 9.32 19.43
CA ARG A 110 -10.42 8.61 20.05
C ARG A 110 -9.98 7.32 20.75
N ILE A 111 -9.23 6.47 20.05
CA ILE A 111 -8.74 5.17 20.56
C ILE A 111 -7.88 5.37 21.80
N PHE A 112 -7.00 6.37 21.78
CA PHE A 112 -6.04 6.63 22.83
C PHE A 112 -6.39 7.83 23.71
N SER A 113 -7.64 8.30 23.69
CA SER A 113 -8.11 9.50 24.40
C SER A 113 -7.76 9.58 25.89
N ARG A 114 -7.50 8.44 26.54
CA ARG A 114 -7.11 8.35 27.95
C ARG A 114 -5.60 8.36 28.20
N PHE A 115 -4.80 8.19 27.16
CA PHE A 115 -3.38 7.92 27.24
C PHE A 115 -2.53 8.91 26.42
N LEU A 116 -3.02 9.38 25.28
CA LEU A 116 -2.29 10.21 24.34
C LEU A 116 -3.16 11.40 23.87
N THR A 117 -2.52 12.56 23.71
CA THR A 117 -3.09 13.73 23.06
C THR A 117 -2.20 14.09 21.88
N PHE A 118 -2.68 13.85 20.66
CA PHE A 118 -1.91 14.14 19.45
C PHE A 118 -1.88 15.64 19.14
N PRO A 119 -0.78 16.16 18.55
CA PRO A 119 -0.66 17.59 18.30
C PRO A 119 -1.70 18.11 17.29
N ASP A 120 -2.34 19.24 17.60
CA ASP A 120 -3.51 19.71 16.86
C ASP A 120 -3.24 20.74 15.77
N THR A 121 -2.36 21.71 16.04
CA THR A 121 -2.21 22.92 15.23
C THR A 121 -0.85 23.08 14.56
N ASN A 122 0.10 22.20 14.87
CA ASN A 122 1.49 22.31 14.45
C ASN A 122 1.95 21.16 13.54
N VAL A 123 1.01 20.32 13.08
CA VAL A 123 1.29 19.25 12.11
C VAL A 123 0.95 19.75 10.71
N VAL A 124 1.93 19.74 9.81
CA VAL A 124 1.75 20.12 8.40
C VAL A 124 2.04 18.91 7.53
N ILE A 125 1.03 18.45 6.78
CA ILE A 125 1.13 17.25 5.95
C ILE A 125 1.28 17.63 4.48
N SER A 126 2.37 17.16 3.87
CA SER A 126 2.72 17.38 2.47
C SER A 126 2.85 16.05 1.74
N MET A 127 2.38 16.02 0.50
CA MET A 127 2.55 14.88 -0.38
C MET A 127 3.81 15.06 -1.23
N VAL A 128 4.64 14.03 -1.29
CA VAL A 128 5.87 14.03 -2.06
C VAL A 128 5.92 12.84 -2.99
N ASP A 129 6.67 12.98 -4.08
CA ASP A 129 6.85 11.91 -5.04
C ASP A 129 8.06 11.02 -4.71
N ARG A 130 8.28 10.00 -5.53
CA ARG A 130 9.38 9.07 -5.31
C ARG A 130 10.74 9.75 -5.41
N VAL A 131 10.92 10.69 -6.35
CA VAL A 131 12.21 11.36 -6.58
C VAL A 131 12.60 12.14 -5.33
N HIS A 132 11.65 12.84 -4.72
CA HIS A 132 11.85 13.51 -3.44
C HIS A 132 12.25 12.53 -2.33
N MET A 133 11.55 11.39 -2.20
CA MET A 133 11.88 10.38 -1.17
C MET A 133 13.26 9.76 -1.37
N ASP A 134 13.60 9.40 -2.61
CA ASP A 134 14.89 8.79 -2.95
C ASP A 134 16.04 9.78 -2.63
N GLY A 135 15.87 11.07 -2.91
CA GLY A 135 16.85 12.12 -2.59
C GLY A 135 17.08 12.35 -1.08
N LEU A 136 16.16 11.91 -0.21
CA LEU A 136 16.39 11.97 1.23
C LEU A 136 17.53 11.06 1.65
N PHE A 137 17.59 9.84 1.10
CA PHE A 137 18.64 8.86 1.43
C PHE A 137 20.04 9.27 0.95
N GLU A 138 20.13 10.24 0.04
CA GLU A 138 21.40 10.84 -0.38
C GLU A 138 21.88 11.95 0.58
N SER A 139 21.04 12.35 1.53
CA SER A 139 21.30 13.43 2.50
C SER A 139 21.71 12.86 3.87
N ALA A 140 22.82 13.36 4.43
CA ALA A 140 23.30 12.94 5.75
C ALA A 140 22.21 13.09 6.83
N GLY A 141 21.88 11.98 7.50
CA GLY A 141 20.87 11.92 8.57
C GLY A 141 19.60 11.15 8.20
N PHE A 142 19.49 10.71 6.95
CA PHE A 142 18.42 9.82 6.45
C PHE A 142 18.91 8.41 6.12
N ASP A 143 20.22 8.19 6.19
CA ASP A 143 20.98 6.97 5.91
C ASP A 143 20.53 5.75 6.76
N ARG A 144 19.60 5.99 7.69
CA ARG A 144 19.10 5.06 8.70
C ARG A 144 17.64 5.33 9.02
N GLN A 145 16.77 5.69 8.06
CA GLN A 145 15.32 5.68 8.28
C GLN A 145 14.71 4.36 7.79
N CYS A 146 13.53 3.99 8.33
CA CYS A 146 12.84 2.71 8.15
C CYS A 146 12.99 2.14 6.72
N PRO A 147 13.33 0.84 6.52
CA PRO A 147 13.68 0.26 5.22
C PRO A 147 12.61 0.38 4.11
N SER A 148 11.41 0.86 4.45
CA SER A 148 10.38 1.27 3.50
C SER A 148 9.79 2.63 3.90
N VAL A 149 10.47 3.72 3.55
CA VAL A 149 10.01 5.09 3.83
C VAL A 149 8.79 5.41 2.95
N PHE A 150 7.60 5.25 3.51
CA PHE A 150 6.35 5.77 2.93
C PHE A 150 6.02 7.17 3.43
N GLY A 151 6.72 7.64 4.47
CA GLY A 151 6.64 8.98 5.01
C GLY A 151 7.81 9.26 5.95
N TYR A 152 7.96 10.53 6.35
CA TYR A 152 8.91 10.93 7.37
C TYR A 152 8.45 12.22 8.06
N VAL A 153 8.88 12.42 9.31
CA VAL A 153 8.70 13.65 10.09
C VAL A 153 10.02 14.40 10.24
N LYS A 154 10.00 15.72 10.06
CA LYS A 154 11.14 16.62 10.35
C LYS A 154 10.77 17.65 11.42
N SER A 155 10.55 17.18 12.64
CA SER A 155 10.20 18.03 13.78
C SER A 155 11.28 19.08 14.04
N ARG A 156 10.86 20.31 14.31
CA ARG A 156 11.73 21.41 14.71
C ARG A 156 11.06 22.25 15.78
N ILE A 157 11.87 22.88 16.61
CA ILE A 157 11.40 23.94 17.51
C ILE A 157 11.50 25.25 16.73
N VAL A 158 10.42 26.02 16.68
CA VAL A 158 10.39 27.37 16.10
C VAL A 158 10.46 28.43 17.19
N GLU A 159 10.46 29.71 16.79
CA GLU A 159 10.39 30.84 17.73
C GLU A 159 9.23 30.62 18.73
N ASP A 160 9.46 30.99 20.00
CA ASP A 160 8.59 30.72 21.17
C ASP A 160 8.59 29.28 21.74
N GLU A 161 9.64 28.47 21.50
CA GLU A 161 9.76 27.10 22.02
C GLU A 161 8.62 26.14 21.58
N LYS A 162 7.89 26.52 20.53
CA LYS A 162 6.80 25.72 19.98
C LYS A 162 7.34 24.69 19.00
N TRP A 163 6.81 23.47 19.08
CA TRP A 163 7.08 22.44 18.09
C TRP A 163 6.36 22.73 16.77
N GLU A 164 7.03 22.50 15.65
CA GLU A 164 6.44 22.29 14.34
C GLU A 164 6.80 20.89 13.83
N HIS A 165 5.80 20.21 13.27
CA HIS A 165 5.91 18.86 12.73
C HIS A 165 5.52 18.80 11.24
N PRO A 166 6.43 19.18 10.33
CA PRO A 166 6.31 18.85 8.92
C PRO A 166 6.38 17.33 8.73
N ILE A 167 5.32 16.76 8.18
CA ILE A 167 5.22 15.36 7.76
C ILE A 167 5.14 15.33 6.23
N SER A 168 6.03 14.56 5.62
CA SER A 168 6.00 14.29 4.19
C SER A 168 5.58 12.84 3.97
N ILE A 169 4.60 12.60 3.10
CA ILE A 169 4.07 11.26 2.82
C ILE A 169 4.17 10.99 1.33
N TRP A 170 4.48 9.76 0.95
CA TRP A 170 4.61 9.36 -0.45
C TRP A 170 3.24 9.32 -1.14
N ASN A 171 3.13 9.98 -2.30
CA ASN A 171 1.91 10.04 -3.08
C ASN A 171 1.61 8.75 -3.87
N ALA A 172 0.36 8.64 -4.33
CA ALA A 172 -0.14 7.49 -5.10
C ALA A 172 0.11 6.12 -4.46
N VAL A 173 0.00 6.08 -3.13
CA VAL A 173 -0.06 4.83 -2.36
C VAL A 173 -1.52 4.47 -2.02
N PRO A 174 -1.82 3.18 -1.77
CA PRO A 174 -3.15 2.76 -1.35
C PRO A 174 -3.63 3.44 -0.07
N LYS A 175 -4.94 3.62 0.07
CA LYS A 175 -5.55 4.28 1.25
C LYS A 175 -5.16 3.61 2.57
N ALA A 176 -5.17 2.29 2.63
CA ALA A 176 -4.77 1.53 3.82
C ALA A 176 -3.31 1.82 4.21
N ARG A 177 -2.41 1.80 3.22
CA ARG A 177 -0.99 2.14 3.44
C ARG A 177 -0.82 3.58 3.89
N ARG A 178 -1.53 4.53 3.29
CA ARG A 178 -1.50 5.93 3.70
C ARG A 178 -1.95 6.10 5.14
N THR A 179 -3.07 5.49 5.51
CA THR A 179 -3.63 5.54 6.87
C THR A 179 -2.60 5.02 7.88
N ALA A 180 -1.99 3.87 7.57
CA ALA A 180 -0.92 3.29 8.36
C ALA A 180 0.27 4.25 8.50
N THR A 181 0.79 4.81 7.41
CA THR A 181 1.89 5.79 7.44
C THR A 181 1.51 7.05 8.22
N CYS A 182 0.33 7.64 8.02
CA CYS A 182 -0.07 8.82 8.80
C CYS A 182 -0.08 8.49 10.30
N ALA A 183 -0.55 7.30 10.70
CA ALA A 183 -0.57 6.88 12.10
C ALA A 183 0.84 6.73 12.68
N HIS A 184 1.76 6.11 11.93
CA HIS A 184 3.17 6.01 12.31
C HIS A 184 3.76 7.41 12.53
N GLU A 185 3.68 8.29 11.53
CA GLU A 185 4.30 9.61 11.58
C GLU A 185 3.69 10.52 12.65
N LEU A 186 2.37 10.45 12.87
CA LEU A 186 1.72 11.20 13.96
C LEU A 186 2.19 10.73 15.34
N THR A 187 2.53 9.45 15.49
CA THR A 187 3.08 8.90 16.73
C THR A 187 4.50 9.39 16.97
N GLN A 188 5.31 9.54 15.91
CA GLN A 188 6.61 10.20 15.99
C GLN A 188 6.48 11.65 16.49
N CYS A 189 5.50 12.41 16.00
CA CYS A 189 5.22 13.77 16.50
C CYS A 189 4.88 13.75 18.00
N TRP A 190 3.98 12.86 18.41
CA TRP A 190 3.59 12.73 19.81
C TRP A 190 4.78 12.42 20.73
N LEU A 191 5.63 11.48 20.34
CA LEU A 191 6.83 11.13 21.10
C LEU A 191 7.77 12.33 21.27
N LYS A 192 7.94 13.16 20.24
CA LYS A 192 8.80 14.35 20.32
C LYS A 192 8.30 15.40 21.33
N GLU A 193 6.99 15.51 21.51
CA GLU A 193 6.41 16.46 22.46
C GLU A 193 6.30 15.90 23.90
N ASN A 194 6.17 14.59 24.06
CA ASN A 194 5.75 13.97 25.33
C ASN A 194 6.81 13.09 25.99
N LEU A 195 7.88 12.72 25.28
CA LEU A 195 8.96 11.95 25.88
C LEU A 195 9.78 12.87 26.80
N SER A 196 9.91 12.47 28.06
CA SER A 196 10.76 13.18 29.02
C SER A 196 12.20 13.25 28.49
N PRO A 197 12.89 14.40 28.64
CA PRO A 197 14.31 14.53 28.26
C PRO A 197 15.23 13.52 28.96
N ASP A 198 14.82 12.99 30.12
CA ASP A 198 15.56 11.99 30.90
C ASP A 198 15.35 10.56 30.37
N ARG A 199 14.46 10.36 29.40
CA ARG A 199 14.25 9.08 28.71
C ARG A 199 14.93 9.11 27.35
N ASP A 200 15.88 8.21 27.16
CA ASP A 200 16.58 7.99 25.89
C ASP A 200 16.32 6.56 25.39
N PRO A 201 15.08 6.25 24.93
CA PRO A 201 14.79 4.96 24.31
C PRO A 201 15.60 4.85 23.02
N ASP A 202 16.12 3.65 22.77
CA ASP A 202 16.78 3.40 21.49
C ASP A 202 15.80 3.53 20.32
N ARG A 203 16.38 3.59 19.12
CA ARG A 203 15.60 3.75 17.89
C ARG A 203 14.60 2.62 17.68
N ASP A 204 14.96 1.38 17.96
CA ASP A 204 14.09 0.24 17.71
C ASP A 204 12.86 0.27 18.63
N ALA A 205 13.01 0.77 19.85
CA ALA A 205 11.91 1.02 20.76
C ALA A 205 10.98 2.15 20.26
N ILE A 206 11.54 3.24 19.72
CA ILE A 206 10.76 4.34 19.12
C ILE A 206 9.97 3.84 17.91
N GLU A 207 10.64 3.18 16.96
CA GLU A 207 10.02 2.67 15.74
C GLU A 207 8.99 1.59 16.06
N GLY A 208 9.31 0.66 16.97
CA GLY A 208 8.38 -0.37 17.43
C GLY A 208 7.11 0.20 18.05
N PHE A 209 7.22 1.30 18.81
CA PHE A 209 6.05 2.00 19.35
C PHE A 209 5.21 2.65 18.24
N CYS A 210 5.85 3.24 17.23
CA CYS A 210 5.14 3.83 16.08
C CYS A 210 4.44 2.78 15.21
N GLU A 211 5.09 1.64 14.96
CA GLU A 211 4.51 0.49 14.25
C GLU A 211 3.32 -0.12 15.00
N LEU A 212 3.36 -0.16 16.34
CA LEU A 212 2.22 -0.61 17.14
C LEU A 212 0.99 0.30 16.91
N HIS A 213 1.17 1.62 16.90
CA HIS A 213 0.09 2.57 16.66
C HIS A 213 -0.40 2.52 15.21
N GLN A 214 0.49 2.28 14.26
CA GLN A 214 0.15 1.99 12.87
C GLN A 214 -0.81 0.78 12.77
N CYS A 215 -0.52 -0.32 13.47
CA CYS A 215 -1.36 -1.52 13.47
C CYS A 215 -2.71 -1.31 14.20
N LEU A 216 -2.76 -0.44 15.21
CA LEU A 216 -3.96 -0.13 15.99
C LEU A 216 -4.81 1.00 15.38
N GLY A 217 -4.29 1.70 14.35
CA GLY A 217 -5.01 2.72 13.62
C GLY A 217 -6.26 2.16 12.90
N PRO A 218 -7.11 3.04 12.33
CA PRO A 218 -8.33 2.64 11.63
C PRO A 218 -8.01 1.97 10.28
N VAL A 219 -7.52 0.73 10.31
CA VAL A 219 -7.26 -0.10 9.11
C VAL A 219 -8.41 -1.11 8.89
N ARG A 220 -9.65 -0.70 9.17
CA ARG A 220 -10.85 -1.51 8.89
C ARG A 220 -11.65 -0.91 7.75
#